data_AF-A0A6A5GAK5-F1
#
_entry.id   AF-A0A6A5GAK5-F1
#
_cell.length_a   1.000
_cell.length_b   1.000
_cell.length_c   1.000
_cell.angle_alpha   90.00
_cell.angle_beta   90.00
_cell.angle_gamma   90.00
#
_symmetry.space_group_name_H-M   'P 1'
#
loop_
_entity.id
_entity.type
_entity.pdbx_description
1 polymer ?
#
loop_
_entity_poly.entity_id
_entity_poly.type
_entity_poly.pdbx_seq_one_letter_code
_entity_poly.pdbx_strand_id
1 'polypeptide(L)'
;MRLVLIVSSLFFSSFCFDCTQPKDSGTACNESPAARSFYFDSRTKVCQPFLYSGCGGNDNRFATSKECRDSCQNKKQTTTTPSPNTISDESDNGSSPNSPPFVPQGTSHDQWRKAEICGSNYLIPNGKYITCSPNTPCPKFHSCVNGACCPSKDYVCSLRDDNGSFMDGVEDRPRFSWNNDVRSCTRWSYYGANGNYNNFPNFQSCMRYCQDSKKIDL
;
A
#
# COMPACT_ATOMS: atom_id res chain seq x y z
N MET A 1 41.21 -35.77 -32.91
CA MET A 1 41.12 -34.35 -32.49
C MET A 1 39.65 -33.95 -32.52
N ARG A 2 38.94 -34.03 -31.38
CA ARG A 2 37.55 -33.55 -31.26
C ARG A 2 37.60 -32.27 -30.43
N LEU A 3 37.31 -31.15 -31.07
CA LEU A 3 37.20 -29.84 -30.44
C LEU A 3 35.84 -29.79 -29.72
N VAL A 4 35.84 -29.80 -28.40
CA VAL A 4 34.62 -29.61 -27.59
C VAL A 4 34.51 -28.11 -27.31
N LEU A 5 33.50 -27.48 -27.91
CA LEU A 5 33.14 -26.09 -27.64
C LEU A 5 32.46 -26.02 -26.26
N ILE A 6 33.10 -25.36 -25.30
CA ILE A 6 32.49 -25.05 -24.00
C ILE A 6 31.50 -23.90 -24.26
N VAL A 7 30.21 -24.24 -24.38
CA VAL A 7 29.14 -23.24 -24.36
C VAL A 7 28.98 -22.82 -22.91
N SER A 8 29.56 -21.68 -22.53
CA SER A 8 29.29 -21.05 -21.24
C SER A 8 27.84 -20.57 -21.24
N SER A 9 26.94 -21.45 -20.80
CA SER A 9 25.56 -21.11 -20.50
C SER A 9 25.56 -20.19 -19.29
N LEU A 10 25.56 -18.87 -19.54
CA LEU A 10 25.15 -17.88 -18.56
C LEU A 10 23.67 -18.12 -18.25
N PHE A 11 23.40 -19.04 -17.33
CA PHE A 11 22.11 -19.14 -16.68
C PHE A 11 21.95 -17.86 -15.86
N PHE A 12 21.27 -16.86 -16.41
CA PHE A 12 20.65 -15.85 -15.58
C PHE A 12 19.61 -16.56 -14.74
N SER A 13 19.99 -16.96 -13.52
CA SER A 13 19.02 -17.40 -12.53
C SER A 13 18.10 -16.21 -12.29
N SER A 14 16.94 -16.23 -12.94
CA SER A 14 15.83 -15.40 -12.53
C SER A 14 15.51 -15.84 -11.10
N PHE A 15 16.06 -15.12 -10.12
CA PHE A 15 15.72 -15.31 -8.71
C PHE A 15 14.25 -14.94 -8.57
N CYS A 16 13.38 -15.93 -8.75
CA CYS A 16 11.98 -15.76 -8.46
C CYS A 16 11.84 -15.85 -6.94
N PHE A 17 11.73 -14.69 -6.29
CA PHE A 17 11.36 -14.64 -4.88
C PHE A 17 10.09 -15.48 -4.65
N ASP A 18 10.14 -16.41 -3.70
CA ASP A 18 8.95 -17.14 -3.29
C ASP A 18 8.18 -16.32 -2.26
N CYS A 19 7.33 -15.43 -2.78
CA CYS A 19 6.44 -14.58 -1.98
C CYS A 19 5.39 -15.36 -1.17
N THR A 20 5.33 -16.69 -1.28
CA THR A 20 4.37 -17.51 -0.52
C THR A 20 4.95 -18.02 0.80
N GLN A 21 6.26 -17.96 0.99
CA GLN A 21 6.91 -18.42 2.21
C GLN A 21 6.48 -17.58 3.43
N PRO A 22 6.42 -18.16 4.64
CA PRO A 22 6.13 -17.40 5.84
C PRO A 22 7.27 -16.43 6.15
N LYS A 23 7.01 -15.42 6.98
CA LYS A 23 8.07 -14.66 7.63
C LYS A 23 9.00 -15.60 8.39
N ASP A 24 10.29 -15.49 8.15
CA ASP A 24 11.32 -16.20 8.91
C ASP A 24 12.37 -15.21 9.45
N SER A 25 12.44 -15.09 10.77
CA SER A 25 13.39 -14.21 11.45
C SER A 25 14.82 -14.74 11.40
N GLY A 26 15.05 -16.01 11.07
CA GLY A 26 16.37 -16.62 11.10
C GLY A 26 16.95 -16.69 12.52
N THR A 27 18.27 -16.68 12.61
CA THR A 27 19.03 -16.77 13.88
C THR A 27 20.07 -15.66 13.99
N ALA A 28 20.45 -15.34 15.23
CA ALA A 28 21.53 -14.40 15.50
C ALA A 28 22.89 -15.01 15.14
N CYS A 29 23.77 -14.22 14.52
CA CYS A 29 25.11 -14.64 14.12
C CYS A 29 26.07 -13.44 14.08
N ASN A 30 27.38 -13.73 14.00
CA ASN A 30 28.42 -12.70 13.99
C ASN A 30 28.57 -11.98 12.64
N GLU A 31 28.05 -12.55 11.56
CA GLU A 31 28.23 -12.03 10.20
C GLU A 31 27.40 -10.77 9.93
N SER A 32 26.19 -10.70 10.51
CA SER A 32 25.29 -9.58 10.33
C SER A 32 24.50 -9.31 11.60
N PRO A 33 24.39 -8.04 12.03
CA PRO A 33 23.50 -7.69 13.15
C PRO A 33 22.03 -7.88 12.77
N ALA A 34 21.18 -7.92 13.79
CA ALA A 34 19.74 -7.89 13.59
C ALA A 34 19.32 -6.56 12.94
N ALA A 35 18.48 -6.64 11.91
CA ALA A 35 18.06 -5.49 11.13
C ALA A 35 16.59 -5.61 10.74
N ARG A 36 15.96 -4.45 10.49
CA ARG A 36 14.62 -4.41 9.91
C ARG A 36 14.68 -4.94 8.48
N SER A 37 13.77 -5.84 8.15
CA SER A 37 13.55 -6.36 6.81
C SER A 37 12.05 -6.40 6.52
N PHE A 38 11.65 -6.74 5.31
CA PHE A 38 10.26 -6.80 4.87
C PHE A 38 9.93 -8.17 4.29
N TYR A 39 8.73 -8.67 4.55
CA TYR A 39 8.20 -9.90 3.95
C TYR A 39 6.82 -9.64 3.37
N PHE A 40 6.44 -10.39 2.33
CA PHE A 40 5.10 -10.34 1.78
C PHE A 40 4.17 -11.28 2.54
N ASP A 41 3.17 -10.72 3.23
CA ASP A 41 2.09 -11.51 3.84
C ASP A 41 1.06 -11.85 2.76
N SER A 42 1.04 -13.11 2.34
CA SER A 42 0.16 -13.59 1.27
C SER A 42 -1.33 -13.58 1.63
N ARG A 43 -1.69 -13.52 2.92
CA ARG A 43 -3.07 -13.42 3.40
C ARG A 43 -3.58 -11.99 3.29
N THR A 44 -2.78 -11.02 3.72
CA THR A 44 -3.14 -9.60 3.65
C THR A 44 -2.78 -8.96 2.31
N LYS A 45 -1.94 -9.63 1.50
CA LYS A 45 -1.33 -9.12 0.26
C LYS A 45 -0.50 -7.85 0.48
N VAL A 46 0.14 -7.75 1.64
CA VAL A 46 0.88 -6.55 2.08
C VAL A 46 2.32 -6.91 2.42
N CYS A 47 3.24 -6.03 2.06
CA CYS A 47 4.63 -6.08 2.52
C CYS A 47 4.77 -5.50 3.92
N GLN A 48 5.07 -6.34 4.91
CA GLN A 48 5.12 -5.98 6.33
C GLN A 48 6.57 -5.95 6.84
N PRO A 49 6.93 -4.99 7.70
CA PRO A 49 8.24 -4.99 8.35
C PRO A 49 8.35 -6.10 9.40
N PHE A 50 9.55 -6.64 9.57
CA PHE A 50 9.91 -7.54 10.66
C PHE A 50 11.38 -7.41 11.03
N LEU A 51 11.75 -7.98 12.18
CA LEU A 51 13.15 -8.08 12.60
C LEU A 51 13.76 -9.39 12.09
N TYR A 52 14.75 -9.28 11.21
CA TYR A 52 15.61 -10.38 10.79
C TYR A 52 16.84 -10.43 11.69
N SER A 53 17.19 -11.62 12.18
CA SER A 53 18.19 -11.80 13.24
C SER A 53 19.64 -11.83 12.74
N GLY A 54 19.88 -11.93 11.43
CA GLY A 54 21.21 -11.81 10.83
C GLY A 54 21.55 -12.97 9.89
N CYS A 55 21.23 -14.21 10.25
CA CYS A 55 21.54 -15.40 9.45
C CYS A 55 20.32 -16.31 9.21
N GLY A 56 20.39 -17.10 8.13
CA GLY A 56 19.34 -18.05 7.75
C GLY A 56 18.13 -17.36 7.14
N GLY A 57 16.93 -17.77 7.57
CA GLY A 57 15.68 -17.27 7.00
C GLY A 57 15.36 -17.88 5.64
N ASN A 58 14.54 -17.16 4.87
CA ASN A 58 14.09 -17.59 3.54
C ASN A 58 14.03 -16.41 2.54
N ASP A 59 13.58 -16.69 1.31
CA ASP A 59 13.63 -15.74 0.18
C ASP A 59 12.50 -14.70 0.21
N ASN A 60 11.49 -14.87 1.06
CA ASN A 60 10.47 -13.84 1.31
C ASN A 60 11.00 -12.77 2.29
N ARG A 61 12.14 -12.18 1.93
CA ARG A 61 12.83 -11.18 2.73
C ARG A 61 13.47 -10.12 1.83
N PHE A 62 13.12 -8.87 2.09
CA PHE A 62 13.54 -7.72 1.29
C PHE A 62 14.11 -6.63 2.20
N ALA A 63 15.08 -5.87 1.70
CA ALA A 63 15.70 -4.79 2.47
C ALA A 63 14.76 -3.59 2.61
N THR A 64 13.88 -3.37 1.62
CA THR A 64 12.94 -2.25 1.61
C THR A 64 11.51 -2.69 1.33
N SER A 65 10.53 -1.92 1.83
CA SER A 65 9.12 -2.13 1.51
C SER A 65 8.85 -2.05 0.00
N LYS A 66 9.53 -1.14 -0.72
CA LYS A 66 9.41 -0.99 -2.17
C LYS A 66 9.84 -2.27 -2.90
N GLU A 67 11.01 -2.79 -2.57
CA GLU A 67 11.55 -4.01 -3.18
C GLU A 67 10.61 -5.21 -3.00
N CYS A 68 10.04 -5.36 -1.80
CA CYS A 68 9.04 -6.39 -1.54
C CYS A 68 7.80 -6.24 -2.44
N ARG A 69 7.26 -5.02 -2.58
CA ARG A 69 6.06 -4.77 -3.39
C ARG A 69 6.33 -5.03 -4.87
N ASP A 70 7.44 -4.52 -5.38
CA ASP A 70 7.84 -4.71 -6.78
C ASP A 70 8.02 -6.20 -7.10
N SER A 71 8.52 -6.98 -6.14
CA SER A 71 8.74 -8.42 -6.28
C SER A 71 7.47 -9.26 -6.19
N CYS A 72 6.53 -8.89 -5.31
CA CYS A 72 5.42 -9.76 -4.90
C CYS A 72 4.01 -9.28 -5.26
N GLN A 73 3.79 -7.97 -5.41
CA GLN A 73 2.47 -7.40 -5.71
C GLN A 73 2.22 -7.21 -7.21
N ASN A 74 3.26 -6.86 -8.00
CA ASN A 74 3.11 -6.39 -9.38
C ASN A 74 3.15 -7.48 -10.47
N LYS A 75 3.22 -8.78 -10.12
CA LYS A 75 3.38 -9.88 -11.10
C LYS A 75 2.08 -10.37 -11.78
N LYS A 76 0.93 -9.71 -11.56
CA LYS A 76 -0.34 -10.08 -12.20
C LYS A 76 -0.68 -9.17 -13.39
N GLN A 77 0.06 -9.26 -14.49
CA GLN A 77 -0.39 -8.73 -15.80
C GLN A 77 0.49 -9.24 -16.95
N THR A 78 0.56 -10.56 -17.14
CA THR A 78 1.08 -11.18 -18.38
C THR A 78 0.25 -12.41 -18.75
N THR A 79 -1.04 -12.22 -19.02
CA THR A 79 -1.84 -13.18 -19.80
C THR A 79 -2.84 -12.44 -20.68
N THR A 80 -2.57 -12.51 -21.98
CA THR A 80 -3.27 -11.94 -23.14
C THR A 80 -4.66 -12.58 -23.34
N THR A 81 -5.72 -11.76 -23.44
CA THR A 81 -6.92 -11.88 -24.32
C THR A 81 -7.83 -10.66 -24.06
N PRO A 82 -8.41 -9.99 -25.08
CA PRO A 82 -8.92 -8.63 -24.94
C PRO A 82 -10.34 -8.59 -24.37
N SER A 83 -10.49 -7.88 -23.25
CA SER A 83 -11.75 -7.28 -22.80
C SER A 83 -11.65 -5.77 -23.03
N PRO A 84 -12.70 -5.08 -23.52
CA PRO A 84 -12.59 -3.71 -24.02
C PRO A 84 -12.42 -2.72 -22.87
N ASN A 85 -11.16 -2.52 -22.48
CA ASN A 85 -10.66 -1.37 -21.74
C ASN A 85 -9.20 -1.15 -22.19
N THR A 86 -9.05 -0.62 -23.40
CA THR A 86 -7.83 0.06 -23.80
C THR A 86 -8.05 1.54 -23.51
N ILE A 87 -7.77 1.96 -22.27
CA ILE A 87 -7.12 3.26 -22.11
C ILE A 87 -5.68 2.95 -22.45
N SER A 88 -5.25 3.50 -23.59
CA SER A 88 -3.88 3.46 -24.06
C SER A 88 -2.91 3.74 -22.92
N ASP A 89 -1.94 2.85 -22.78
CA ASP A 89 -0.66 3.14 -22.16
C ASP A 89 -0.13 4.48 -22.70
N GLU A 90 -0.35 5.55 -21.94
CA GLU A 90 0.72 6.50 -21.72
C GLU A 90 1.49 5.96 -20.53
N SER A 91 2.67 5.42 -20.84
CA SER A 91 3.78 5.20 -19.92
C SER A 91 3.62 5.93 -18.58
N ASP A 92 3.42 5.19 -17.49
CA ASP A 92 3.65 5.71 -16.14
C ASP A 92 5.16 5.90 -15.95
N ASN A 93 5.65 6.98 -16.56
CA ASN A 93 6.83 7.69 -16.13
C ASN A 93 6.31 8.93 -15.38
N GLY A 94 5.57 8.69 -14.29
CA GLY A 94 4.65 9.67 -13.71
C GLY A 94 4.61 9.75 -12.18
N SER A 95 5.51 9.07 -11.45
CA SER A 95 6.06 9.75 -10.26
C SER A 95 6.88 10.90 -10.82
N SER A 96 6.27 12.08 -10.96
CA SER A 96 7.03 13.28 -11.32
C SER A 96 8.30 13.29 -10.47
N PRO A 97 9.50 13.34 -11.07
CA PRO A 97 10.76 13.39 -10.32
C PRO A 97 10.83 14.57 -9.34
N ASN A 98 9.88 15.50 -9.48
CA ASN A 98 9.73 16.73 -8.72
C ASN A 98 8.49 16.75 -7.81
N SER A 99 7.71 15.66 -7.69
CA SER A 99 6.73 15.58 -6.61
C SER A 99 7.49 15.36 -5.30
N PRO A 100 7.44 16.29 -4.35
CA PRO A 100 8.11 16.12 -3.07
C PRO A 100 7.66 14.78 -2.46
N PRO A 101 8.58 13.99 -1.88
CA PRO A 101 8.19 12.84 -1.07
C PRO A 101 7.10 13.27 -0.09
N PHE A 102 6.10 12.41 0.15
CA PHE A 102 5.15 12.69 1.21
C PHE A 102 5.93 12.87 2.52
N VAL A 103 5.96 14.10 3.03
CA VAL A 103 6.57 14.42 4.33
C VAL A 103 5.44 14.47 5.36
N PRO A 104 5.44 13.58 6.36
CA PRO A 104 4.49 13.63 7.46
C PRO A 104 4.55 15.01 8.13
N GLN A 105 3.42 15.71 8.22
CA GLN A 105 3.35 17.01 8.89
C GLN A 105 3.06 16.80 10.38
N GLY A 106 4.09 16.45 11.16
CA GLY A 106 3.99 16.34 12.62
C GLY A 106 4.69 15.11 13.21
N THR A 107 4.47 14.88 14.51
CA THR A 107 5.10 13.77 15.29
C THR A 107 4.07 12.86 15.98
N SER A 108 2.78 12.95 15.63
CA SER A 108 1.66 12.24 16.28
C SER A 108 0.59 11.82 15.24
N HIS A 109 -0.58 11.32 15.67
CA HIS A 109 -1.73 10.94 14.80
C HIS A 109 -2.13 12.00 13.75
N ASP A 110 -1.74 13.26 13.96
CA ASP A 110 -1.96 14.42 13.08
C ASP A 110 -0.94 14.54 11.94
N GLN A 111 0.03 13.60 11.82
CA GLN A 111 0.94 13.45 10.67
C GLN A 111 0.21 13.35 9.33
N TRP A 112 -1.08 13.04 9.39
CA TRP A 112 -1.98 12.81 8.28
C TRP A 112 -2.96 13.97 8.16
N ARG A 113 -3.02 14.57 6.96
CA ARG A 113 -4.06 15.55 6.65
C ARG A 113 -5.42 14.87 6.77
N LYS A 114 -6.18 15.26 7.81
CA LYS A 114 -7.58 14.87 7.98
C LYS A 114 -8.39 15.41 6.81
N ALA A 115 -9.45 14.69 6.45
CA ALA A 115 -10.37 15.06 5.40
C ALA A 115 -11.30 16.25 5.76
N GLU A 116 -10.76 17.31 6.36
CA GLU A 116 -11.51 18.45 6.90
C GLU A 116 -12.32 19.19 5.82
N ILE A 117 -11.77 19.33 4.61
CA ILE A 117 -12.49 19.92 3.47
C ILE A 117 -13.74 19.09 3.13
N CYS A 118 -13.67 17.77 3.35
CA CYS A 118 -14.76 16.83 3.14
C CYS A 118 -15.65 16.64 4.37
N GLY A 119 -15.48 17.45 5.42
CA GLY A 119 -16.25 17.36 6.65
C GLY A 119 -16.03 16.04 7.41
N SER A 120 -14.85 15.43 7.27
CA SER A 120 -14.53 14.14 7.91
C SER A 120 -13.10 14.12 8.45
N ASN A 121 -12.72 13.00 9.07
CA ASN A 121 -11.41 12.79 9.68
C ASN A 121 -10.74 11.49 9.25
N TYR A 122 -11.22 10.85 8.18
CA TYR A 122 -10.44 9.81 7.51
C TYR A 122 -9.16 10.39 6.90
N LEU A 123 -8.19 9.51 6.66
CA LEU A 123 -6.94 9.81 5.98
C LEU A 123 -7.21 10.21 4.52
N ILE A 124 -6.59 11.31 4.09
CA ILE A 124 -6.39 11.56 2.65
C ILE A 124 -5.15 10.78 2.19
N PRO A 125 -5.27 9.85 1.22
CA PRO A 125 -4.12 9.14 0.67
C PRO A 125 -3.04 10.12 0.22
N ASN A 126 -1.80 9.90 0.66
CA ASN A 126 -0.66 10.78 0.38
C ASN A 126 -0.84 12.26 0.82
N GLY A 127 -1.80 12.54 1.70
CA GLY A 127 -2.08 13.89 2.22
C GLY A 127 -2.51 14.91 1.16
N LYS A 128 -2.82 14.48 -0.07
CA LYS A 128 -3.11 15.36 -1.21
C LYS A 128 -4.53 15.12 -1.73
N TYR A 129 -5.33 16.18 -1.72
CA TYR A 129 -6.64 16.15 -2.37
C TYR A 129 -6.47 16.10 -3.88
N ILE A 130 -7.36 15.34 -4.54
CA ILE A 130 -7.63 15.52 -5.96
C ILE A 130 -8.38 16.85 -6.09
N THR A 131 -7.91 17.75 -6.94
CA THR A 131 -8.52 19.08 -7.12
C THR A 131 -9.59 19.05 -8.20
N CYS A 132 -10.62 19.88 -8.03
CA CYS A 132 -11.72 20.01 -8.98
C CYS A 132 -12.01 21.46 -9.35
N SER A 133 -12.57 21.63 -10.55
CA SER A 133 -13.02 22.90 -11.11
C SER A 133 -14.23 22.64 -12.02
N PRO A 134 -14.92 23.68 -12.53
CA PRO A 134 -16.00 23.49 -13.51
C PRO A 134 -15.57 22.68 -14.75
N ASN A 135 -14.30 22.76 -15.14
CA ASN A 135 -13.74 22.03 -16.30
C ASN A 135 -13.00 20.75 -15.90
N THR A 136 -12.89 20.46 -14.61
CA THR A 136 -12.15 19.32 -14.07
C THR A 136 -13.05 18.59 -13.07
N PRO A 137 -13.93 17.70 -13.56
CA PRO A 137 -14.86 16.97 -12.70
C PRO A 137 -14.13 15.97 -11.82
N CYS A 138 -14.75 15.62 -10.70
CA CYS A 138 -14.21 14.63 -9.79
C CYS A 138 -14.33 13.19 -10.33
N PRO A 139 -13.47 12.27 -9.86
CA PRO A 139 -13.61 10.84 -10.16
C PRO A 139 -14.96 10.27 -9.71
N LYS A 140 -15.28 9.06 -10.18
CA LYS A 140 -16.48 8.33 -9.73
C LYS A 140 -16.52 8.27 -8.20
N PHE A 141 -17.73 8.39 -7.66
CA PHE A 141 -18.03 8.40 -6.22
C PHE A 141 -17.46 9.59 -5.43
N HIS A 142 -16.98 10.64 -6.10
CA HIS A 142 -16.52 11.86 -5.45
C HIS A 142 -17.40 13.05 -5.84
N SER A 143 -17.54 14.00 -4.93
CA SER A 143 -18.20 15.29 -5.15
C SER A 143 -17.20 16.42 -4.94
N CYS A 144 -17.30 17.48 -5.74
CA CYS A 144 -16.44 18.65 -5.61
C CYS A 144 -16.91 19.53 -4.43
N VAL A 145 -16.06 19.68 -3.41
CA VAL A 145 -16.29 20.51 -2.22
C VAL A 145 -15.12 21.45 -2.06
N ASN A 146 -15.36 22.76 -2.16
CA ASN A 146 -14.34 23.81 -2.02
C ASN A 146 -13.07 23.56 -2.86
N GLY A 147 -13.23 23.08 -4.10
CA GLY A 147 -12.11 22.79 -5.01
C GLY A 147 -11.38 21.47 -4.75
N ALA A 148 -11.85 20.64 -3.81
CA ALA A 148 -11.34 19.29 -3.55
C ALA A 148 -12.40 18.22 -3.86
N CYS A 149 -11.97 17.10 -4.42
CA CYS A 149 -12.81 15.93 -4.61
C CYS A 149 -12.93 15.13 -3.33
N CYS A 150 -14.14 15.10 -2.79
CA CYS A 150 -14.47 14.42 -1.56
C CYS A 150 -15.21 13.12 -1.86
N PRO A 151 -14.68 11.95 -1.45
CA PRO A 151 -15.36 10.68 -1.65
C PRO A 151 -16.69 10.63 -0.88
N SER A 152 -17.65 9.90 -1.44
CA SER A 152 -18.91 9.60 -0.77
C SER A 152 -18.68 8.66 0.43
N LYS A 153 -19.56 8.76 1.43
CA LYS A 153 -19.54 7.88 2.61
C LYS A 153 -19.54 6.41 2.21
N ASP A 154 -20.47 6.03 1.33
CA ASP A 154 -20.63 4.64 0.89
C ASP A 154 -19.38 4.12 0.17
N TYR A 155 -18.69 4.96 -0.61
CA TYR A 155 -17.44 4.59 -1.23
C TYR A 155 -16.32 4.39 -0.21
N VAL A 156 -16.10 5.36 0.68
CA VAL A 156 -15.09 5.24 1.75
C VAL A 156 -15.30 3.96 2.54
N CYS A 157 -16.52 3.72 3.01
CA CYS A 157 -16.82 2.56 3.85
C CYS A 157 -16.92 1.25 3.06
N SER A 158 -16.86 1.25 1.74
CA SER A 158 -16.81 0.01 0.92
C SER A 158 -15.40 -0.44 0.56
N LEU A 159 -14.40 0.42 0.72
CA LEU A 159 -13.00 0.08 0.53
C LEU A 159 -12.55 -0.93 1.59
N ARG A 160 -11.64 -1.83 1.22
CA ARG A 160 -10.94 -2.68 2.19
C ARG A 160 -9.94 -1.85 2.99
N ASP A 161 -9.51 -2.35 4.13
CA ASP A 161 -8.29 -1.85 4.78
C ASP A 161 -7.09 -1.97 3.83
N ASP A 162 -6.21 -0.98 3.87
CA ASP A 162 -4.99 -0.95 3.08
C ASP A 162 -3.84 -0.41 3.94
N ASN A 163 -2.96 -1.34 4.32
CA ASN A 163 -1.75 -1.10 5.12
C ASN A 163 -0.82 -0.03 4.53
N GLY A 164 -0.97 0.27 3.24
CA GLY A 164 -0.16 1.26 2.55
C GLY A 164 1.29 0.79 2.41
N SER A 165 2.21 1.74 2.43
CA SER A 165 3.65 1.48 2.34
C SER A 165 4.38 2.00 3.56
N PHE A 166 5.45 1.31 3.94
CA PHE A 166 6.26 1.71 5.07
C PHE A 166 7.02 3.00 4.78
N MET A 167 6.91 3.96 5.70
CA MET A 167 7.69 5.21 5.70
C MET A 167 8.49 5.35 6.98
N ASP A 168 9.77 5.65 6.82
CA ASP A 168 10.64 5.99 7.94
C ASP A 168 10.21 7.31 8.59
N GLY A 169 10.31 7.37 9.92
CA GLY A 169 9.95 8.56 10.72
C GLY A 169 8.45 8.72 11.00
N VAL A 170 7.60 7.83 10.49
CA VAL A 170 6.19 7.75 10.89
C VAL A 170 6.08 6.80 12.08
N GLU A 171 5.53 7.28 13.18
CA GLU A 171 5.28 6.45 14.36
C GLU A 171 4.16 5.44 14.04
N ASP A 172 4.40 4.15 14.30
CA ASP A 172 3.35 3.13 14.15
C ASP A 172 2.26 3.38 15.20
N ARG A 173 1.07 3.70 14.71
CA ARG A 173 -0.11 3.90 15.54
C ARG A 173 -1.30 3.16 14.94
N PRO A 174 -2.20 2.65 15.80
CA PRO A 174 -3.35 1.92 15.32
C PRO A 174 -4.26 2.81 14.48
N ARG A 175 -4.77 2.23 13.39
CA ARG A 175 -5.83 2.81 12.57
C ARG A 175 -7.07 1.94 12.61
N PHE A 176 -8.18 2.52 12.23
CA PHE A 176 -9.47 1.84 12.20
C PHE A 176 -10.03 1.89 10.80
N SER A 177 -10.54 0.76 10.31
CA SER A 177 -11.27 0.66 9.05
C SER A 177 -12.66 0.10 9.33
N TRP A 178 -13.64 0.56 8.57
CA TRP A 178 -14.95 -0.06 8.56
C TRP A 178 -14.88 -1.42 7.87
N ASN A 179 -15.33 -2.45 8.55
CA ASN A 179 -15.50 -3.78 7.98
C ASN A 179 -17.00 -4.04 7.80
N ASN A 180 -17.42 -4.13 6.53
CA ASN A 180 -18.81 -4.34 6.17
C ASN A 180 -19.35 -5.72 6.58
N ASP A 181 -18.50 -6.74 6.61
CA ASP A 181 -18.93 -8.12 6.86
C ASP A 181 -19.33 -8.30 8.34
N VAL A 182 -18.67 -7.58 9.24
CA VAL A 182 -18.98 -7.57 10.68
C VAL A 182 -19.70 -6.31 11.15
N ARG A 183 -20.01 -5.38 10.22
CA ARG A 183 -20.69 -4.09 10.47
C ARG A 183 -20.09 -3.32 11.66
N SER A 184 -18.76 -3.27 11.72
CA SER A 184 -18.03 -2.60 12.81
C SER A 184 -16.65 -2.15 12.34
N CYS A 185 -16.02 -1.27 13.12
CA CYS A 185 -14.68 -0.77 12.85
C CYS A 185 -13.60 -1.66 13.48
N THR A 186 -12.68 -2.17 12.67
CA THR A 186 -11.58 -3.03 13.10
C THR A 186 -10.27 -2.26 13.19
N ARG A 187 -9.45 -2.56 14.20
CA ARG A 187 -8.12 -2.00 14.41
C ARG A 187 -7.08 -2.71 13.52
N TRP A 188 -6.19 -1.96 12.89
CA TRP A 188 -5.09 -2.49 12.05
C TRP A 188 -3.85 -1.57 12.06
N SER A 189 -2.74 -2.04 11.47
CA SER A 189 -1.46 -1.31 11.37
C SER A 189 -1.31 -0.63 10.00
N TYR A 190 -1.17 0.69 10.00
CA TYR A 190 -0.91 1.48 8.79
C TYR A 190 0.54 1.91 8.76
N TYR A 191 1.25 1.59 7.67
CA TYR A 191 2.69 1.76 7.60
C TYR A 191 3.16 3.16 7.19
N GLY A 192 2.22 4.07 6.98
CA GLY A 192 2.56 5.48 6.98
C GLY A 192 2.85 6.09 5.61
N ALA A 193 2.36 5.53 4.51
CA ALA A 193 2.14 6.21 3.23
C ALA A 193 1.12 5.43 2.39
N ASN A 194 0.60 6.06 1.35
CA ASN A 194 -0.40 5.47 0.45
C ASN A 194 -1.64 5.05 1.25
N GLY A 195 -2.14 3.83 1.02
CA GLY A 195 -3.39 3.38 1.60
C GLY A 195 -4.60 3.96 0.87
N ASN A 196 -5.75 3.88 1.51
CA ASN A 196 -7.00 4.41 0.97
C ASN A 196 -7.81 5.17 2.04
N TYR A 197 -9.00 5.64 1.65
CA TYR A 197 -9.85 6.47 2.50
C TYR A 197 -10.49 5.72 3.69
N ASN A 198 -10.57 4.38 3.69
CA ASN A 198 -11.11 3.62 4.82
C ASN A 198 -10.08 3.48 5.94
N ASN A 199 -9.66 4.62 6.47
CA ASN A 199 -8.56 4.73 7.40
C ASN A 199 -8.83 5.90 8.36
N PHE A 200 -9.28 5.56 9.56
CA PHE A 200 -9.71 6.49 10.59
C PHE A 200 -8.75 6.50 11.79
N PRO A 201 -8.59 7.64 12.47
CA PRO A 201 -7.65 7.78 13.58
C PRO A 201 -8.12 7.06 14.85
N ASN A 202 -9.42 6.82 15.03
CA ASN A 202 -9.96 6.12 16.19
C ASN A 202 -11.30 5.43 15.89
N PHE A 203 -11.64 4.44 16.72
CA PHE A 203 -12.88 3.67 16.61
C PHE A 203 -14.13 4.56 16.52
N GLN A 204 -14.24 5.57 17.40
CA GLN A 204 -15.42 6.44 17.48
C GLN A 204 -15.65 7.21 16.17
N SER A 205 -14.58 7.72 15.56
CA SER A 205 -14.65 8.44 14.29
C SER A 205 -15.09 7.55 13.13
N CYS A 206 -14.56 6.33 13.08
CA CYS A 206 -14.92 5.34 12.08
C CYS A 206 -16.40 4.94 12.22
N MET A 207 -16.85 4.59 13.43
CA MET A 207 -18.24 4.19 13.67
C MET A 207 -19.20 5.34 13.34
N ARG A 208 -18.91 6.56 13.82
CA ARG A 208 -19.74 7.74 13.53
C ARG A 208 -19.88 8.00 12.03
N TYR A 209 -18.82 7.77 11.25
CA TYR A 209 -18.83 8.02 9.82
C TYR A 209 -19.50 6.89 9.02
N CYS A 210 -19.25 5.62 9.37
CA CYS A 210 -19.61 4.47 8.54
C CYS A 210 -20.81 3.63 9.02
N GLN A 211 -21.30 3.79 10.25
CA GLN A 211 -22.33 2.88 10.82
C GLN A 211 -23.61 2.76 9.97
N ASP A 212 -23.99 3.83 9.27
CA ASP A 212 -25.17 3.95 8.42
C ASP A 212 -24.86 3.83 6.92
N SER A 213 -23.60 3.55 6.56
CA SER A 213 -23.16 3.41 5.17
C SER A 213 -23.76 2.16 4.52
N LYS A 214 -23.96 2.28 3.20
CA LYS A 214 -24.35 1.18 2.31
C LYS A 214 -23.12 0.64 1.61
N LYS A 215 -22.96 -0.69 1.60
CA LYS A 215 -21.92 -1.36 0.81
C LYS A 215 -22.24 -1.16 -0.68
N ILE A 216 -21.26 -0.69 -1.44
CA ILE A 216 -21.32 -0.57 -2.90
C ILE A 216 -20.25 -1.47 -3.53
N ASP A 217 -20.52 -1.95 -4.75
CA ASP A 217 -19.56 -2.73 -5.52
C ASP A 217 -18.57 -1.78 -6.21
N LEU A 218 -17.28 -2.04 -5.98
CA LEU A 218 -16.15 -1.21 -6.41
C LEU A 218 -15.42 -1.81 -7.61
#